data_AF-A0A2G9S768-F1
#
_entry.id   AF-A0A2G9S768-F1
#
_cell.length_a   1.000
_cell.length_b   1.000
_cell.length_c   1.000
_cell.angle_alpha   90.00
_cell.angle_beta   90.00
_cell.angle_gamma   90.00
#
_symmetry.space_group_name_H-M   'P 1'
#
loop_
_entity.id
_entity.type
_entity.pdbx_description
1 polymer ?
#
loop_
_entity_poly.entity_id
_entity_poly.type
_entity_poly.pdbx_seq_one_letter_code
_entity_poly.pdbx_strand_id
1 'polypeptide(L)'
;MAAISDFYQDFDIVTSKSDTKERNYTMQMTQEFLEYHPNGDSGAGPISDNYMFTPNGSAFPVSKSVGLEIITGKLVTEIRQFFYSDVRAESYSYRIISRLYNTPDGYDKSLLCRHIEQQYRVGPLELNREAVIRTQTNLRTNKRIFTDNNGYQMQIRDFKTYDNNTVARIMLHRRLWNNLEWDLNYNLTLNDTSVVRPTLWLMIGSKTVTSSLYQRMGLSLEHRPLVMFIPFKGTSATEKMPSVPIVLPPNIHLQILSVPGWSYSSNHTEHIHNLYKGDRQKTAADFHRVLLRIQHLYEADEDPVLSKPASVNLKAFLVHLKMFKTITWFSLAGLFQHFSAIHSLFIRLLAVVEISTYLTYTPNDT
;
A
#
# COMPACT_ATOMS: atom_id res chain seq x y z
N MET A 1 -20.23 -26.48 -16.93
CA MET A 1 -19.23 -26.52 -15.83
C MET A 1 -17.92 -26.96 -16.43
N ALA A 2 -16.95 -26.07 -16.54
CA ALA A 2 -15.60 -26.46 -16.95
C ALA A 2 -14.87 -27.02 -15.72
N ALA A 3 -14.30 -28.22 -15.86
CA ALA A 3 -13.34 -28.74 -14.89
C ALA A 3 -12.13 -27.80 -14.81
N ILE A 4 -11.44 -27.79 -13.67
CA ILE A 4 -10.19 -27.04 -13.50
C ILE A 4 -9.16 -27.54 -14.51
N SER A 5 -9.07 -26.87 -15.64
CA SER A 5 -7.88 -26.78 -16.45
C SER A 5 -8.04 -25.51 -17.27
N ASP A 6 -7.27 -24.51 -16.86
CA ASP A 6 -6.97 -23.31 -17.62
C ASP A 6 -8.07 -22.25 -17.69
N PHE A 7 -8.29 -21.58 -16.54
CA PHE A 7 -8.65 -20.17 -16.63
C PHE A 7 -7.40 -19.38 -17.05
N TYR A 8 -7.15 -19.33 -18.36
CA TYR A 8 -6.24 -18.37 -18.97
C TYR A 8 -6.88 -16.99 -18.79
N GLN A 9 -6.37 -16.22 -17.84
CA GLN A 9 -6.63 -14.80 -17.81
C GLN A 9 -5.74 -14.18 -18.89
N ASP A 10 -6.18 -14.27 -20.15
CA ASP A 10 -5.59 -13.53 -21.26
C ASP A 10 -5.97 -12.07 -21.07
N PHE A 11 -5.16 -11.35 -20.32
CA PHE A 11 -5.25 -9.91 -20.25
C PHE A 11 -4.51 -9.32 -21.44
N ASP A 12 -5.26 -8.77 -22.40
CA ASP A 12 -4.70 -7.84 -23.37
C ASP A 12 -4.41 -6.52 -22.66
N ILE A 13 -3.17 -6.37 -22.19
CA ILE A 13 -2.73 -5.13 -21.54
C ILE A 13 -1.86 -4.36 -22.52
N VAL A 14 -2.45 -3.31 -23.06
CA VAL A 14 -1.83 -2.35 -23.97
C VAL A 14 -0.68 -1.66 -23.23
N THR A 15 0.58 -1.89 -23.62
CA THR A 15 1.74 -1.29 -22.94
C THR A 15 2.74 -0.69 -23.93
N SER A 16 2.60 0.60 -24.23
CA SER A 16 3.69 1.59 -24.05
C SER A 16 3.29 2.98 -24.55
N LYS A 17 3.92 4.02 -23.98
CA LYS A 17 4.16 5.30 -24.63
C LYS A 17 5.66 5.43 -24.88
N SER A 18 6.16 4.72 -25.88
CA SER A 18 7.46 4.99 -26.49
C SER A 18 7.28 4.84 -27.99
N ASP A 19 7.30 5.96 -28.70
CA ASP A 19 7.13 6.12 -30.14
C ASP A 19 5.82 5.58 -30.74
N THR A 20 4.80 6.44 -30.78
CA THR A 20 3.66 6.47 -31.74
C THR A 20 2.88 5.16 -32.04
N LYS A 21 3.17 4.04 -31.38
CA LYS A 21 2.50 2.75 -31.54
C LYS A 21 2.38 2.04 -30.20
N GLU A 22 1.15 1.94 -29.71
CA GLU A 22 0.79 1.03 -28.63
C GLU A 22 1.12 -0.40 -29.07
N ARG A 23 1.94 -1.12 -28.30
CA ARG A 23 2.16 -2.56 -28.49
C ARG A 23 1.30 -3.33 -27.50
N ASN A 24 0.48 -4.22 -28.03
CA ASN A 24 -0.31 -5.15 -27.23
C ASN A 24 0.58 -6.33 -26.87
N TYR A 25 0.72 -6.58 -25.58
CA TYR A 25 1.34 -7.80 -25.08
C TYR A 25 0.29 -8.58 -24.33
N THR A 26 0.05 -9.81 -24.78
CA THR A 26 -0.80 -10.77 -24.07
C THR A 26 0.12 -11.62 -23.20
N MET A 27 -0.18 -11.69 -21.90
CA MET A 27 0.55 -12.52 -20.95
C MET A 27 -0.40 -13.55 -20.35
N GLN A 28 -0.05 -14.83 -20.48
CA GLN A 28 -0.79 -15.88 -19.83
C GLN A 28 -0.53 -15.83 -18.32
N MET A 29 -1.62 -15.74 -17.57
CA MET A 29 -1.59 -15.72 -16.12
C MET A 29 -2.69 -16.60 -15.54
N THR A 30 -2.33 -17.37 -14.52
CA THR A 30 -3.24 -18.19 -13.74
C THR A 30 -3.11 -17.82 -12.27
N GLN A 31 -4.24 -17.65 -11.59
CA GLN A 31 -4.29 -17.44 -10.14
C GLN A 31 -5.10 -18.53 -9.47
N GLU A 32 -4.55 -19.08 -8.38
CA GLU A 32 -5.20 -20.11 -7.59
C GLU A 32 -4.94 -19.90 -6.10
N PHE A 33 -5.94 -20.23 -5.29
CA PHE A 33 -5.78 -20.31 -3.84
C PHE A 33 -5.25 -21.67 -3.45
N LEU A 34 -4.27 -21.68 -2.55
CA LEU A 34 -3.77 -22.90 -1.94
C LEU A 34 -3.73 -22.75 -0.42
N GLU A 35 -3.71 -23.86 0.28
CA GLU A 35 -3.53 -23.94 1.73
C GLU A 35 -2.31 -24.78 2.08
N TYR A 36 -1.48 -24.27 2.99
CA TYR A 36 -0.52 -25.10 3.71
C TYR A 36 -1.16 -25.69 4.96
N HIS A 37 -0.73 -26.91 5.29
CA HIS A 37 -0.98 -27.52 6.59
C HIS A 37 0.22 -27.22 7.50
N PRO A 38 0.02 -26.53 8.62
CA PRO A 38 1.09 -26.17 9.54
C PRO A 38 1.62 -27.42 10.27
N ASN A 39 2.92 -27.41 10.59
CA ASN A 39 3.50 -28.36 11.52
C ASN A 39 3.03 -28.05 12.94
N GLY A 40 2.40 -29.04 13.59
CA GLY A 40 2.01 -29.01 15.00
C GLY A 40 2.75 -30.03 15.85
N ASP A 41 3.72 -30.74 15.27
CA ASP A 41 4.52 -31.78 15.94
C ASP A 41 5.93 -31.24 16.25
N SER A 42 6.24 -31.12 17.54
CA SER A 42 7.55 -30.67 18.01
C SER A 42 8.67 -31.69 17.71
N GLY A 43 8.32 -32.96 17.47
CA GLY A 43 9.26 -33.99 17.04
C GLY A 43 9.68 -33.85 15.57
N ALA A 44 8.85 -33.23 14.73
CA ALA A 44 9.12 -33.00 13.31
C ALA A 44 9.90 -31.70 13.04
N GLY A 45 10.01 -30.82 14.05
CA GLY A 45 10.69 -29.53 13.96
C GLY A 45 9.92 -28.41 14.67
N PRO A 46 10.28 -27.14 14.42
CA PRO A 46 9.57 -26.02 15.02
C PRO A 46 8.10 -26.00 14.56
N ILE A 47 7.22 -25.60 15.46
CA ILE A 47 5.77 -25.53 15.22
C ILE A 47 5.42 -24.22 14.54
N SER A 48 4.42 -24.26 13.66
CA SER A 48 3.92 -23.06 13.01
C SER A 48 3.06 -22.29 14.00
N ASP A 49 3.39 -21.01 14.20
CA ASP A 49 2.74 -20.14 15.18
C ASP A 49 2.66 -18.69 14.66
N ASN A 50 2.38 -17.73 15.54
CA ASN A 50 2.31 -16.30 15.19
C ASN A 50 3.56 -15.75 14.49
N TYR A 51 4.74 -16.32 14.73
CA TYR A 51 6.03 -15.87 14.24
C TYR A 51 6.64 -16.83 13.22
N MET A 52 6.48 -18.12 13.45
CA MET A 52 7.10 -19.19 12.67
C MET A 52 6.12 -19.69 11.59
N PHE A 53 6.64 -19.82 10.36
CA PHE A 53 5.94 -20.49 9.26
C PHE A 53 6.67 -21.79 8.94
N THR A 54 6.15 -22.90 9.45
CA THR A 54 6.72 -24.24 9.27
C THR A 54 5.64 -25.19 8.74
N PRO A 55 5.37 -25.20 7.43
CA PRO A 55 4.39 -26.11 6.86
C PRO A 55 4.94 -27.54 6.81
N ASN A 56 4.04 -28.53 6.93
CA ASN A 56 4.38 -29.96 6.79
C ASN A 56 4.86 -30.35 5.38
N GLY A 57 4.65 -29.47 4.38
CA GLY A 57 4.99 -29.76 2.99
C GLY A 57 4.53 -28.67 2.03
N SER A 58 4.25 -29.07 0.78
CA SER A 58 3.71 -28.17 -0.24
C SER A 58 2.25 -27.82 0.00
N ALA A 59 1.80 -26.68 -0.52
CA ALA A 59 0.42 -26.24 -0.42
C ALA A 59 -0.51 -27.00 -1.37
N PHE A 60 -1.76 -27.21 -0.94
CA PHE A 60 -2.80 -27.92 -1.68
C PHE A 60 -3.84 -26.94 -2.25
N PRO A 61 -4.36 -27.17 -3.47
CA PRO A 61 -5.45 -26.35 -4.02
C PRO A 61 -6.70 -26.42 -3.13
N VAL A 62 -7.36 -25.28 -2.90
CA VAL A 62 -8.56 -25.21 -2.04
C VAL A 62 -9.87 -25.52 -2.78
N SER A 63 -9.81 -25.64 -4.11
CA SER A 63 -11.01 -25.74 -4.95
C SER A 63 -10.87 -26.81 -6.02
N LYS A 64 -11.99 -27.48 -6.34
CA LYS A 64 -12.14 -28.39 -7.49
C LYS A 64 -12.98 -27.80 -8.62
N SER A 65 -13.66 -26.68 -8.38
CA SER A 65 -14.40 -25.94 -9.42
C SER A 65 -14.43 -24.45 -9.11
N VAL A 66 -14.45 -23.63 -10.16
CA VAL A 66 -14.52 -22.17 -10.07
C VAL A 66 -15.76 -21.66 -10.82
N GLY A 67 -16.65 -20.98 -10.11
CA GLY A 67 -17.76 -20.23 -10.70
C GLY A 67 -17.28 -18.88 -11.22
N LEU A 68 -17.83 -18.43 -12.36
CA LEU A 68 -17.45 -17.18 -13.00
C LEU A 68 -18.70 -16.34 -13.30
N GLU A 69 -18.63 -15.07 -12.92
CA GLU A 69 -19.61 -14.04 -13.29
C GLU A 69 -18.87 -12.83 -13.85
N ILE A 70 -19.26 -12.35 -15.04
CA ILE A 70 -18.71 -11.15 -15.66
C ILE A 70 -19.82 -10.11 -15.77
N ILE A 71 -19.58 -8.93 -15.18
CA ILE A 71 -20.52 -7.81 -15.19
C ILE A 71 -19.85 -6.65 -15.90
N THR A 72 -20.31 -6.36 -17.11
CA THR A 72 -19.80 -5.25 -17.92
C THR A 72 -20.59 -3.98 -17.65
N GLY A 73 -19.91 -2.95 -17.16
CA GLY A 73 -20.44 -1.60 -17.00
C GLY A 73 -19.68 -0.58 -17.84
N LYS A 74 -20.23 0.63 -17.95
CA LYS A 74 -19.60 1.72 -18.72
C LYS A 74 -18.26 2.17 -18.15
N LEU A 75 -18.15 2.21 -16.81
CA LEU A 75 -16.97 2.68 -16.07
C LEU A 75 -16.13 1.56 -15.46
N VAL A 76 -16.71 0.38 -15.26
CA VAL A 76 -16.03 -0.75 -14.65
C VAL A 76 -16.59 -2.05 -15.21
N THR A 77 -15.70 -2.99 -15.50
CA THR A 77 -16.06 -4.40 -15.69
C THR A 77 -15.60 -5.17 -14.46
N GLU A 78 -16.51 -5.87 -13.81
CA GLU A 78 -16.19 -6.77 -12.70
C GLU A 78 -16.16 -8.22 -13.19
N ILE A 79 -15.10 -8.93 -12.85
CA ILE A 79 -14.95 -10.37 -13.04
C ILE A 79 -14.92 -11.00 -11.65
N ARG A 80 -15.92 -11.83 -11.35
CA ARG A 80 -16.10 -12.44 -10.04
C ARG A 80 -15.87 -13.94 -10.16
N GLN A 81 -14.90 -14.43 -9.40
CA GLN A 81 -14.51 -15.82 -9.36
C GLN A 81 -14.79 -16.40 -7.98
N PHE A 82 -15.58 -17.48 -7.94
CA PHE A 82 -16.03 -18.15 -6.72
C PHE A 82 -15.39 -19.53 -6.67
N PHE A 83 -14.61 -19.81 -5.64
CA PHE A 83 -13.79 -21.02 -5.56
C PHE A 83 -14.47 -22.03 -4.64
N TYR A 84 -14.96 -23.13 -5.23
CA TYR A 84 -15.73 -24.16 -4.56
C TYR A 84 -14.86 -25.40 -4.29
N SER A 85 -14.95 -25.95 -3.08
CA SER A 85 -14.18 -27.12 -2.65
C SER A 85 -14.53 -28.38 -3.47
N ASP A 86 -15.77 -28.48 -3.94
CA ASP A 86 -16.25 -29.55 -4.81
C ASP A 86 -17.29 -29.02 -5.82
N VAL A 87 -17.57 -29.79 -6.88
CA VAL A 87 -18.51 -29.44 -7.96
C VAL A 87 -19.95 -29.31 -7.44
N ARG A 88 -20.27 -30.01 -6.36
CA ARG A 88 -21.59 -29.96 -5.70
C ARG A 88 -21.64 -28.99 -4.51
N ALA A 89 -20.55 -28.30 -4.20
CA ALA A 89 -20.55 -27.41 -3.05
C ALA A 89 -21.47 -26.19 -3.29
N GLU A 90 -22.33 -25.91 -2.32
CA GLU A 90 -23.27 -24.78 -2.39
C GLU A 90 -22.66 -23.47 -1.89
N SER A 91 -21.52 -23.54 -1.20
CA SER A 91 -20.84 -22.39 -0.60
C SER A 91 -19.35 -22.37 -0.94
N TYR A 92 -18.74 -21.17 -0.81
CA TYR A 92 -17.33 -20.93 -1.06
C TYR A 92 -16.70 -20.17 0.11
N SER A 93 -15.47 -20.55 0.48
CA SER A 93 -14.66 -19.79 1.44
C SER A 93 -13.79 -18.74 0.74
N TYR A 94 -13.56 -18.90 -0.55
CA TYR A 94 -12.61 -18.12 -1.33
C TYR A 94 -13.29 -17.43 -2.52
N ARG A 95 -12.98 -16.15 -2.73
CA ARG A 95 -13.49 -15.37 -3.87
C ARG A 95 -12.48 -14.33 -4.31
N ILE A 96 -12.41 -14.09 -5.61
CA ILE A 96 -11.71 -12.94 -6.20
C ILE A 96 -12.73 -12.09 -6.95
N ILE A 97 -12.76 -10.79 -6.66
CA ILE A 97 -13.42 -9.79 -7.50
C ILE A 97 -12.33 -8.97 -8.17
N SER A 98 -12.17 -9.13 -9.48
CA SER A 98 -11.27 -8.32 -10.29
C SER A 98 -12.04 -7.18 -10.96
N ARG A 99 -11.56 -5.95 -10.85
CA ARG A 99 -12.15 -4.76 -11.47
C ARG A 99 -11.21 -4.21 -12.51
N LEU A 100 -11.73 -4.06 -13.73
CA LEU A 100 -11.09 -3.35 -14.82
C LEU A 100 -11.83 -2.03 -15.00
N TYR A 101 -11.13 -0.94 -14.75
CA TYR A 101 -11.72 0.39 -14.87
C TYR A 101 -11.61 0.90 -16.30
N ASN A 102 -12.68 1.56 -16.74
CA ASN A 102 -12.75 2.27 -17.99
C ASN A 102 -13.06 3.74 -17.72
N THR A 103 -12.41 4.62 -18.47
CA THR A 103 -12.57 6.07 -18.36
C THR A 103 -13.00 6.65 -19.70
N PRO A 104 -14.00 7.54 -19.72
CA PRO A 104 -14.38 8.26 -20.94
C PRO A 104 -13.20 9.04 -21.53
N ASP A 105 -13.28 9.33 -22.82
CA ASP A 105 -12.26 10.15 -23.47
C ASP A 105 -12.24 11.57 -22.88
N GLY A 106 -11.03 12.14 -22.78
CA GLY A 106 -10.79 13.41 -22.11
C GLY A 106 -10.39 13.30 -20.63
N TYR A 107 -10.54 12.13 -20.00
CA TYR A 107 -10.04 11.88 -18.63
C TYR A 107 -8.66 11.22 -18.63
N ASP A 108 -7.87 11.49 -17.58
CA ASP A 108 -6.57 10.85 -17.39
C ASP A 108 -6.74 9.36 -17.07
N LYS A 109 -6.23 8.50 -17.97
CA LYS A 109 -6.27 7.04 -17.86
C LYS A 109 -5.00 6.47 -17.20
N SER A 110 -4.01 7.31 -16.89
CA SER A 110 -2.63 6.90 -16.57
C SER A 110 -2.50 6.07 -15.30
N LEU A 111 -3.31 6.34 -14.26
CA LEU A 111 -3.32 5.56 -13.02
C LEU A 111 -4.47 4.55 -12.98
N LEU A 112 -5.68 4.97 -13.33
CA LEU A 112 -6.87 4.15 -13.11
C LEU A 112 -6.93 2.91 -14.03
N CYS A 113 -6.49 3.03 -15.29
CA CYS A 113 -6.61 1.97 -16.29
C CYS A 113 -5.32 1.12 -16.46
N ARG A 114 -4.31 1.29 -15.59
CA ARG A 114 -3.01 0.60 -15.69
C ARG A 114 -2.81 -0.51 -14.65
N HIS A 115 -3.85 -0.85 -13.92
CA HIS A 115 -3.86 -1.96 -12.98
C HIS A 115 -5.22 -2.67 -13.02
N ILE A 116 -5.23 -3.91 -12.52
CA ILE A 116 -6.45 -4.65 -12.20
C ILE A 116 -6.57 -4.61 -10.68
N GLU A 117 -7.65 -4.04 -10.15
CA GLU A 117 -7.93 -4.09 -8.72
C GLU A 117 -8.54 -5.45 -8.38
N GLN A 118 -7.93 -6.17 -7.45
CA GLN A 118 -8.41 -7.48 -7.00
C GLN A 118 -8.76 -7.44 -5.52
N GLN A 119 -10.05 -7.55 -5.21
CA GLN A 119 -10.52 -7.76 -3.86
C GLN A 119 -10.69 -9.26 -3.61
N TYR A 120 -9.94 -9.77 -2.64
CA TYR A 120 -9.99 -11.15 -2.21
C TYR A 120 -11.01 -11.29 -1.07
N ARG A 121 -11.61 -12.47 -0.94
CA ARG A 121 -12.30 -12.92 0.27
C ARG A 121 -11.67 -14.24 0.67
N VAL A 122 -11.16 -14.33 1.89
CA VAL A 122 -10.48 -15.52 2.40
C VAL A 122 -11.07 -15.89 3.76
N GLY A 123 -11.72 -17.06 3.80
CA GLY A 123 -12.22 -17.68 5.02
C GLY A 123 -13.76 -17.72 5.16
N PRO A 124 -14.28 -18.17 6.31
CA PRO A 124 -13.52 -18.60 7.49
C PRO A 124 -12.63 -19.81 7.15
N LEU A 125 -11.39 -19.80 7.64
CA LEU A 125 -10.47 -20.91 7.41
C LEU A 125 -10.83 -22.09 8.33
N GLU A 126 -10.58 -23.31 7.87
CA GLU A 126 -10.53 -24.46 8.77
C GLU A 126 -9.41 -24.28 9.80
N LEU A 127 -9.51 -24.99 10.93
CA LEU A 127 -8.43 -24.97 11.92
C LEU A 127 -7.15 -25.52 11.30
N ASN A 128 -6.02 -24.90 11.61
CA ASN A 128 -4.69 -25.29 11.10
C ASN A 128 -4.62 -25.21 9.57
N ARG A 129 -4.88 -24.01 9.04
CA ARG A 129 -4.73 -23.66 7.63
C ARG A 129 -4.01 -22.34 7.45
N GLU A 130 -3.14 -22.29 6.46
CA GLU A 130 -2.42 -21.09 6.06
C GLU A 130 -2.65 -20.84 4.57
N ALA A 131 -3.53 -19.89 4.29
CA ALA A 131 -4.05 -19.64 2.95
C ALA A 131 -3.13 -18.68 2.18
N VAL A 132 -2.82 -19.06 0.94
CA VAL A 132 -2.00 -18.30 0.00
C VAL A 132 -2.71 -18.14 -1.33
N ILE A 133 -2.39 -17.06 -2.05
CA ILE A 133 -2.66 -16.96 -3.49
C ILE A 133 -1.35 -17.17 -4.25
N ARG A 134 -1.39 -18.05 -5.25
CA ARG A 134 -0.30 -18.26 -6.20
C ARG A 134 -0.68 -17.64 -7.52
N THR A 135 0.25 -16.86 -8.08
CA THR A 135 0.16 -16.32 -9.43
C THR A 135 1.23 -16.97 -10.29
N GLN A 136 0.83 -17.70 -11.31
CA GLN A 136 1.73 -18.31 -12.28
C GLN A 136 1.65 -17.56 -13.60
N THR A 137 2.82 -17.31 -14.20
CA THR A 137 2.94 -16.62 -15.50
C THR A 137 4.03 -17.29 -16.33
N ASN A 138 4.11 -16.95 -17.62
CA ASN A 138 5.21 -17.35 -18.50
C ASN A 138 6.42 -16.39 -18.45
N LEU A 139 6.48 -15.47 -17.48
CA LEU A 139 7.59 -14.51 -17.33
C LEU A 139 8.89 -15.22 -16.95
N ARG A 140 9.96 -14.91 -17.67
CA ARG A 140 11.32 -15.37 -17.36
C ARG A 140 11.96 -14.45 -16.33
N THR A 141 11.76 -14.76 -15.06
CA THR A 141 12.27 -13.94 -13.94
C THR A 141 13.74 -14.22 -13.60
N ASN A 142 14.36 -15.24 -14.20
CA ASN A 142 15.69 -15.74 -13.84
C ASN A 142 15.85 -15.98 -12.33
N LYS A 143 14.80 -16.53 -11.71
CA LYS A 143 14.73 -16.82 -10.28
C LYS A 143 14.96 -15.59 -9.40
N ARG A 144 14.53 -14.40 -9.84
CA ARG A 144 14.56 -13.19 -9.03
C ARG A 144 13.15 -12.65 -8.81
N ILE A 145 12.89 -12.24 -7.59
CA ILE A 145 11.71 -11.45 -7.24
C ILE A 145 12.16 -10.20 -6.51
N PHE A 146 11.26 -9.22 -6.43
CA PHE A 146 11.51 -7.96 -5.76
C PHE A 146 10.45 -7.77 -4.70
N THR A 147 10.84 -7.39 -3.50
CA THR A 147 9.90 -6.96 -2.46
C THR A 147 10.42 -5.67 -1.86
N ASP A 148 9.52 -4.80 -1.45
CA ASP A 148 9.89 -3.56 -0.80
C ASP A 148 10.48 -3.81 0.60
N ASN A 149 11.09 -2.74 1.13
CA ASN A 149 11.46 -2.60 2.53
C ASN A 149 10.66 -1.44 3.13
N ASN A 150 9.67 -1.78 3.96
CA ASN A 150 8.76 -0.85 4.63
C ASN A 150 8.07 0.16 3.69
N GLY A 151 7.64 -0.29 2.51
CA GLY A 151 6.95 0.51 1.50
C GLY A 151 7.85 1.52 0.78
N TYR A 152 9.17 1.33 0.80
CA TYR A 152 10.13 2.28 0.22
C TYR A 152 11.06 1.65 -0.80
N GLN A 153 12.18 1.07 -0.35
CA GLN A 153 13.21 0.55 -1.23
C GLN A 153 12.84 -0.81 -1.80
N MET A 154 12.91 -0.98 -3.11
CA MET A 154 12.71 -2.28 -3.75
C MET A 154 13.98 -3.11 -3.65
N GLN A 155 13.91 -4.20 -2.88
CA GLN A 155 15.04 -5.09 -2.66
C GLN A 155 14.96 -6.30 -3.59
N ILE A 156 16.10 -6.66 -4.18
CA ILE A 156 16.26 -7.92 -4.91
C ILE A 156 16.24 -9.06 -3.91
N ARG A 157 15.44 -10.09 -4.19
CA ARG A 157 15.43 -11.36 -3.45
C ARG A 157 16.03 -12.44 -4.33
N ASP A 158 17.23 -12.86 -3.97
CA ASP A 158 17.92 -13.96 -4.64
C ASP A 158 17.25 -15.29 -4.30
N PHE A 159 17.12 -16.13 -5.32
CA PHE A 159 16.60 -17.47 -5.13
C PHE A 159 17.55 -18.31 -4.27
N LYS A 160 16.98 -18.90 -3.23
CA LYS A 160 17.61 -19.95 -2.44
C LYS A 160 17.02 -21.30 -2.82
N THR A 161 17.90 -22.28 -3.06
CA THR A 161 17.48 -23.67 -3.31
C THR A 161 16.95 -24.24 -2.00
N TYR A 162 15.63 -24.46 -1.97
CA TYR A 162 14.93 -25.25 -0.96
C TYR A 162 14.08 -26.29 -1.70
N ASP A 163 13.85 -27.44 -1.07
CA ASP A 163 13.21 -28.59 -1.72
C ASP A 163 11.83 -28.28 -2.36
N ASN A 164 11.10 -27.29 -1.83
CA ASN A 164 9.77 -26.87 -2.32
C ASN A 164 9.71 -25.46 -2.94
N ASN A 165 10.85 -24.85 -3.30
CA ASN A 165 10.85 -23.49 -3.85
C ASN A 165 10.47 -23.49 -5.33
N THR A 166 9.25 -23.03 -5.64
CA THR A 166 8.64 -23.21 -6.97
C THR A 166 8.19 -21.89 -7.60
N VAL A 167 7.28 -21.14 -6.98
CA VAL A 167 6.70 -19.90 -7.52
C VAL A 167 6.42 -18.92 -6.38
N ALA A 168 6.49 -17.61 -6.66
CA ALA A 168 6.09 -16.58 -5.71
C ALA A 168 4.63 -16.74 -5.29
N ARG A 169 4.35 -16.57 -3.99
CA ARG A 169 3.04 -16.68 -3.38
C ARG A 169 2.87 -15.56 -2.37
N ILE A 170 1.63 -15.10 -2.19
CA ILE A 170 1.28 -14.13 -1.17
C ILE A 170 0.41 -14.84 -0.14
N MET A 171 0.85 -14.85 1.12
CA MET A 171 0.05 -15.34 2.22
C MET A 171 -1.05 -14.32 2.54
N LEU A 172 -2.29 -14.77 2.59
CA LEU A 172 -3.46 -13.91 2.73
C LEU A 172 -4.10 -14.03 4.11
N HIS A 173 -4.09 -15.21 4.71
CA HIS A 173 -4.67 -15.45 6.04
C HIS A 173 -4.08 -16.71 6.67
N ARG A 174 -4.07 -16.78 8.01
CA ARG A 174 -3.61 -17.94 8.78
C ARG A 174 -4.57 -18.17 9.93
N ARG A 175 -4.91 -19.43 10.17
CA ARG A 175 -5.64 -19.88 11.35
C ARG A 175 -4.94 -21.07 11.96
N LEU A 176 -4.43 -20.90 13.16
CA LEU A 176 -3.55 -21.83 13.84
C LEU A 176 -4.07 -22.12 15.25
N TRP A 177 -4.02 -23.38 15.63
CA TRP A 177 -4.25 -23.84 16.99
C TRP A 177 -3.09 -24.69 17.44
N ASN A 178 -2.41 -24.21 18.45
CA ASN A 178 -1.30 -24.89 19.09
C ASN A 178 -1.66 -25.08 20.56
N ASN A 179 -1.73 -26.34 21.01
CA ASN A 179 -2.14 -26.73 22.36
C ASN A 179 -0.98 -27.33 23.16
N LEU A 180 0.27 -27.12 22.75
CA LEU A 180 1.39 -27.53 23.57
C LEU A 180 1.47 -26.71 24.86
N GLU A 181 1.79 -27.39 25.96
CA GLU A 181 1.74 -26.85 27.32
C GLU A 181 2.60 -25.58 27.50
N TRP A 182 3.73 -25.49 26.79
CA TRP A 182 4.59 -24.30 26.82
C TRP A 182 4.02 -23.15 25.98
N ASP A 183 3.31 -23.41 24.88
CA ASP A 183 2.69 -22.40 24.01
C ASP A 183 1.45 -21.73 24.64
N LEU A 184 0.74 -22.46 25.51
CA LEU A 184 -0.41 -21.94 26.24
C LEU A 184 -0.04 -20.75 27.15
N ASN A 185 1.20 -20.70 27.64
CA ASN A 185 1.68 -19.61 28.49
C ASN A 185 2.12 -18.36 27.70
N TYR A 186 2.37 -18.49 26.38
CA TYR A 186 2.87 -17.40 25.53
C TYR A 186 1.84 -16.89 24.51
N ASN A 187 0.62 -17.43 24.51
CA ASN A 187 -0.46 -17.06 23.57
C ASN A 187 0.00 -17.12 22.10
N LEU A 188 0.67 -18.21 21.74
CA LEU A 188 1.22 -18.43 20.39
C LEU A 188 0.18 -19.01 19.40
N THR A 189 -1.10 -18.94 19.77
CA THR A 189 -2.22 -19.38 18.92
C THR A 189 -2.78 -18.24 18.08
N LEU A 190 -3.24 -18.57 16.86
CA LEU A 190 -3.93 -17.65 15.96
C LEU A 190 -5.28 -18.24 15.55
N ASN A 191 -6.22 -18.37 16.49
CA ASN A 191 -7.56 -18.91 16.18
C ASN A 191 -8.49 -17.85 15.57
N ASP A 192 -8.03 -17.11 14.57
CA ASP A 192 -8.86 -16.12 13.92
C ASP A 192 -9.87 -16.79 12.97
N THR A 193 -11.15 -16.65 13.31
CA THR A 193 -12.28 -17.17 12.51
C THR A 193 -12.82 -16.13 11.52
N SER A 194 -12.23 -14.93 11.49
CA SER A 194 -12.67 -13.84 10.65
C SER A 194 -12.48 -14.15 9.15
N VAL A 195 -13.28 -13.47 8.33
CA VAL A 195 -13.12 -13.46 6.87
C VAL A 195 -12.38 -12.21 6.48
N VAL A 196 -11.12 -12.37 6.06
CA VAL A 196 -10.30 -11.24 5.62
C VAL A 196 -10.59 -10.88 4.16
N ARG A 197 -10.43 -9.60 3.83
CA ARG A 197 -10.73 -9.05 2.49
C ARG A 197 -9.63 -8.14 1.94
N PRO A 198 -8.39 -8.66 1.75
CA PRO A 198 -7.30 -7.85 1.25
C PRO A 198 -7.61 -7.36 -0.18
N THR A 199 -7.13 -6.17 -0.52
CA THR A 199 -7.17 -5.63 -1.88
C THR A 199 -5.75 -5.53 -2.41
N LEU A 200 -5.48 -6.17 -3.54
CA LEU A 200 -4.20 -6.08 -4.23
C LEU A 200 -4.41 -5.48 -5.61
N TRP A 201 -3.46 -4.67 -6.07
CA TRP A 201 -3.45 -4.16 -7.44
C TRP A 201 -2.42 -4.92 -8.26
N LEU A 202 -2.88 -5.53 -9.34
CA LEU A 202 -2.03 -6.25 -10.28
C LEU A 202 -1.68 -5.33 -11.45
N MET A 203 -0.39 -5.10 -11.66
CA MET A 203 0.14 -4.35 -12.81
C MET A 203 0.93 -5.28 -13.71
N ILE A 204 0.71 -5.15 -15.01
CA ILE A 204 1.41 -5.92 -16.04
C ILE A 204 1.87 -4.91 -17.09
N GLY A 205 3.15 -4.97 -17.45
CA GLY A 205 3.72 -4.10 -18.47
C GLY A 205 5.23 -4.15 -18.53
N SER A 206 5.81 -3.36 -19.44
CA SER A 206 7.26 -3.23 -19.54
C SER A 206 7.85 -2.65 -18.25
N LYS A 207 9.11 -3.01 -17.95
CA LYS A 207 9.83 -2.51 -16.78
C LYS A 207 9.77 -0.99 -16.66
N THR A 208 9.91 -0.27 -17.78
CA THR A 208 9.86 1.20 -17.83
C THR A 208 8.50 1.75 -17.44
N VAL A 209 7.42 1.15 -17.95
CA VAL A 209 6.05 1.61 -17.62
C VAL A 209 5.74 1.29 -16.16
N THR A 210 6.02 0.06 -15.72
CA THR A 210 5.71 -0.36 -14.35
C THR A 210 6.55 0.37 -13.32
N SER A 211 7.85 0.62 -13.56
CA SER A 211 8.68 1.42 -12.65
C SER A 211 8.16 2.86 -12.54
N SER A 212 7.76 3.48 -13.65
CA SER A 212 7.19 4.84 -13.62
C SER A 212 5.86 4.95 -12.86
N LEU A 213 5.11 3.86 -12.70
CA LEU A 213 3.78 3.88 -12.08
C LEU A 213 3.75 3.28 -10.67
N TYR A 214 4.61 2.31 -10.36
CA TYR A 214 4.54 1.48 -9.14
C TYR A 214 4.42 2.31 -7.86
N GLN A 215 5.30 3.30 -7.67
CA GLN A 215 5.32 4.14 -6.47
C GLN A 215 4.02 4.95 -6.32
N ARG A 216 3.53 5.56 -7.42
CA ARG A 216 2.31 6.37 -7.42
C ARG A 216 1.04 5.52 -7.22
N MET A 217 1.04 4.29 -7.73
CA MET A 217 -0.04 3.33 -7.54
C MET A 217 -0.10 2.85 -6.09
N GLY A 218 1.05 2.55 -5.48
CA GLY A 218 1.12 2.20 -4.05
C GLY A 218 0.50 3.29 -3.18
N LEU A 219 0.86 4.56 -3.41
CA LEU A 219 0.25 5.70 -2.71
C LEU A 219 -1.25 5.82 -2.96
N SER A 220 -1.72 5.56 -4.18
CA SER A 220 -3.15 5.65 -4.51
C SER A 220 -3.97 4.53 -3.85
N LEU A 221 -3.35 3.36 -3.64
CA LEU A 221 -3.95 2.24 -2.91
C LEU A 221 -4.02 2.52 -1.41
N GLU A 222 -2.98 3.14 -0.83
CA GLU A 222 -2.91 3.50 0.60
C GLU A 222 -3.79 4.72 0.94
N HIS A 223 -3.78 5.75 0.09
CA HIS A 223 -4.47 7.02 0.31
C HIS A 223 -5.67 7.19 -0.63
N ARG A 224 -6.75 6.46 -0.33
CA ARG A 224 -8.00 6.56 -1.09
C ARG A 224 -8.70 7.91 -0.85
N PRO A 225 -9.43 8.44 -1.85
CA PRO A 225 -10.23 9.65 -1.67
C PRO A 225 -11.19 9.53 -0.48
N LEU A 226 -11.25 10.57 0.36
CA LEU A 226 -12.23 10.67 1.42
C LEU A 226 -13.56 11.19 0.85
N VAL A 227 -14.63 10.40 1.00
CA VAL A 227 -15.98 10.80 0.61
C VAL A 227 -16.74 11.19 1.87
N MET A 228 -17.23 12.43 1.95
CA MET A 228 -18.01 12.95 3.06
C MET A 228 -19.41 13.32 2.60
N PHE A 229 -20.42 12.87 3.35
CA PHE A 229 -21.81 13.26 3.14
C PHE A 229 -22.19 14.30 4.20
N ILE A 230 -22.61 15.49 3.77
CA ILE A 230 -23.04 16.56 4.67
C ILE A 230 -24.56 16.72 4.62
N PRO A 231 -25.26 16.86 5.76
CA PRO A 231 -26.69 17.17 5.78
C PRO A 231 -26.94 18.52 5.11
N PHE A 232 -27.72 18.53 4.04
CA PHE A 232 -28.00 19.74 3.27
C PHE A 232 -29.39 20.30 3.60
N LYS A 233 -29.44 21.47 4.22
CA LYS A 233 -30.67 22.24 4.51
C LYS A 233 -30.53 23.66 3.93
N GLY A 234 -30.65 23.86 2.61
CA GLY A 234 -30.59 25.19 2.00
C GLY A 234 -30.58 25.24 0.48
N THR A 235 -30.49 26.44 -0.11
CA THR A 235 -30.26 26.67 -1.55
C THR A 235 -28.79 26.43 -1.89
N SER A 236 -28.54 25.72 -3.00
CA SER A 236 -27.24 25.20 -3.48
C SER A 236 -26.04 26.06 -3.05
N ALA A 237 -25.27 25.60 -2.07
CA ALA A 237 -24.00 26.23 -1.73
C ALA A 237 -23.03 25.98 -2.88
N THR A 238 -22.89 26.93 -3.79
CA THR A 238 -21.70 27.01 -4.65
C THR A 238 -20.53 27.46 -3.77
N GLU A 239 -20.03 26.56 -2.92
CA GLU A 239 -18.71 26.76 -2.34
C GLU A 239 -17.73 26.87 -3.50
N LYS A 240 -17.16 28.07 -3.68
CA LYS A 240 -16.11 28.31 -4.65
C LYS A 240 -14.91 27.48 -4.20
N MET A 241 -14.77 26.28 -4.77
CA MET A 241 -13.52 25.53 -4.69
C MET A 241 -12.37 26.46 -5.12
N PRO A 242 -11.21 26.41 -4.44
CA PRO A 242 -10.04 27.18 -4.82
C PRO A 242 -9.76 27.01 -6.32
N SER A 243 -9.59 28.12 -7.04
CA SER A 243 -9.60 28.15 -8.51
C SER A 243 -8.39 27.50 -9.17
N VAL A 244 -7.38 27.06 -8.42
CA VAL A 244 -6.20 26.36 -8.95
C VAL A 244 -5.79 25.24 -7.99
N PRO A 245 -5.79 23.97 -8.43
CA PRO A 245 -5.29 22.87 -7.62
C PRO A 245 -3.78 23.01 -7.41
N ILE A 246 -3.32 22.82 -6.18
CA ILE A 246 -1.89 22.71 -5.88
C ILE A 246 -1.43 21.33 -6.33
N VAL A 247 -0.54 21.28 -7.32
CA VAL A 247 -0.01 20.03 -7.87
C VAL A 247 1.48 19.92 -7.55
N LEU A 248 1.87 18.83 -6.89
CA LEU A 248 3.28 18.47 -6.68
C LEU A 248 3.84 17.75 -7.91
N PRO A 249 5.17 17.83 -8.14
CA PRO A 249 5.82 16.99 -9.15
C PRO A 249 5.47 15.50 -8.95
N PRO A 250 5.31 14.70 -10.01
CA PRO A 250 4.87 13.31 -9.92
C PRO A 250 5.83 12.38 -9.15
N ASN A 251 7.07 12.82 -8.92
CA ASN A 251 8.08 12.15 -8.12
C ASN A 251 8.18 12.65 -6.67
N ILE A 252 7.29 13.54 -6.23
CA ILE A 252 7.22 14.07 -4.87
C ILE A 252 5.87 13.75 -4.23
N HIS A 253 5.90 13.25 -3.00
CA HIS A 253 4.72 13.00 -2.19
C HIS A 253 4.77 13.77 -0.87
N LEU A 254 3.63 14.33 -0.47
CA LEU A 254 3.41 14.96 0.83
C LEU A 254 3.06 13.88 1.86
N GLN A 255 4.00 13.57 2.76
CA GLN A 255 3.77 12.57 3.81
C GLN A 255 3.07 13.18 5.04
N ILE A 256 3.48 14.40 5.40
CA ILE A 256 2.96 15.07 6.60
C ILE A 256 2.73 16.53 6.26
N LEU A 257 1.52 16.99 6.55
CA LEU A 257 1.17 18.39 6.71
C LEU A 257 0.31 18.49 7.97
N SER A 258 0.91 18.90 9.07
CA SER A 258 0.21 18.94 10.35
C SER A 258 0.54 20.21 11.13
N VAL A 259 -0.41 20.64 11.97
CA VAL A 259 -0.22 21.70 12.96
C VAL A 259 -0.06 20.98 14.30
N PRO A 260 1.16 20.65 14.73
CA PRO A 260 1.35 19.79 15.90
C PRO A 260 0.85 20.43 17.20
N GLY A 261 0.78 21.77 17.27
CA GLY A 261 0.36 22.48 18.48
C GLY A 261 1.34 22.30 19.64
N TRP A 262 2.59 21.89 19.38
CA TRP A 262 3.63 21.72 20.40
C TRP A 262 4.63 22.87 20.36
N SER A 263 5.05 23.34 21.53
CA SER A 263 6.11 24.34 21.66
C SER A 263 7.49 23.65 21.59
N TYR A 264 8.21 23.82 20.49
CA TYR A 264 9.57 23.31 20.35
C TYR A 264 10.58 24.47 20.41
N SER A 265 11.62 24.40 21.27
CA SER A 265 12.72 25.38 21.21
C SER A 265 13.69 24.95 20.10
N SER A 266 14.02 25.87 19.20
CA SER A 266 15.06 25.69 18.18
C SER A 266 16.43 25.33 18.77
N ASN A 267 16.68 25.69 20.04
CA ASN A 267 17.88 25.29 20.77
C ASN A 267 17.66 23.94 21.46
N HIS A 268 18.30 22.89 20.94
CA HIS A 268 18.16 21.52 21.44
C HIS A 268 18.58 21.37 22.90
N THR A 269 19.72 21.98 23.29
CA THR A 269 20.23 21.91 24.67
C THR A 269 19.24 22.53 25.64
N GLU A 270 18.66 23.67 25.28
CA GLU A 270 17.61 24.32 26.05
C GLU A 270 16.33 23.48 26.09
N HIS A 271 15.91 22.92 24.95
CA HIS A 271 14.71 22.09 24.87
C HIS A 271 14.80 20.86 25.78
N ILE A 272 15.92 20.13 25.72
CA ILE A 272 16.17 18.95 26.55
C ILE A 272 16.30 19.33 28.03
N HIS A 273 16.98 20.44 28.35
CA HIS A 273 17.06 20.96 29.72
C HIS A 273 15.68 21.27 30.30
N ASN A 274 14.80 21.89 29.51
CA ASN A 274 13.43 22.21 29.93
C ASN A 274 12.57 20.94 30.12
N LEU A 275 12.75 19.93 29.28
CA LEU A 275 12.09 18.62 29.46
C LEU A 275 12.53 17.93 30.75
N TYR A 276 13.82 17.89 31.04
CA TYR A 276 14.36 17.24 32.24
C TYR A 276 14.02 17.96 33.54
N LYS A 277 13.87 19.30 33.48
CA LYS A 277 13.45 20.08 34.65
C LYS A 277 12.01 19.83 35.07
N GLY A 278 11.21 19.08 34.29
CA GLY A 278 9.79 18.89 34.56
C GLY A 278 9.00 20.20 34.51
N ASP A 279 9.61 21.26 33.98
CA ASP A 279 9.02 22.57 33.82
C ASP A 279 8.11 22.51 32.58
N ARG A 280 7.05 21.70 32.71
CA ARG A 280 5.82 21.87 31.96
C ARG A 280 5.20 23.19 32.41
N GLN A 281 5.90 24.31 32.19
CA GLN A 281 5.17 25.53 31.93
C GLN A 281 4.09 25.13 30.93
N LYS A 282 2.85 25.53 31.19
CA LYS A 282 1.76 25.41 30.23
C LYS A 282 2.16 26.20 28.99
N THR A 283 3.06 25.65 28.18
CA THR A 283 3.48 26.26 26.95
C THR A 283 2.25 26.17 26.08
N ALA A 284 1.63 27.32 25.87
CA ALA A 284 0.45 27.41 25.03
C ALA A 284 0.78 26.74 23.70
N ALA A 285 -0.14 25.90 23.23
CA ALA A 285 0.03 25.16 21.99
C ALA A 285 0.38 26.14 20.85
N ASP A 286 1.52 25.91 20.20
CA ASP A 286 1.97 26.79 19.13
C ASP A 286 1.36 26.35 17.79
N PHE A 287 0.20 26.92 17.48
CA PHE A 287 -0.50 26.70 16.21
C PHE A 287 0.05 27.53 15.05
N HIS A 288 1.12 28.31 15.28
CA HIS A 288 1.81 29.05 14.21
C HIS A 288 2.84 28.18 13.50
N ARG A 289 3.09 26.95 13.96
CA ARG A 289 4.04 26.04 13.34
C ARG A 289 3.31 24.94 12.58
N VAL A 290 3.80 24.67 11.37
CA VAL A 290 3.36 23.58 10.52
C VAL A 290 4.52 22.64 10.28
N LEU A 291 4.31 21.36 10.57
CA LEU A 291 5.22 20.30 10.21
C LEU A 291 4.95 19.88 8.77
N LEU A 292 5.98 19.98 7.93
CA LEU A 292 5.96 19.59 6.53
C LEU A 292 6.98 18.48 6.28
N ARG A 293 6.52 17.35 5.76
CA ARG A 293 7.39 16.25 5.30
C ARG A 293 7.07 15.90 3.86
N ILE A 294 8.08 15.99 3.01
CA ILE A 294 8.00 15.58 1.60
C ILE A 294 8.98 14.44 1.33
N GLN A 295 8.57 13.53 0.46
CA GLN A 295 9.35 12.37 0.04
C GLN A 295 9.54 12.38 -1.46
N HIS A 296 10.78 12.11 -1.91
CA HIS A 296 11.03 11.69 -3.28
C HIS A 296 10.68 10.21 -3.44
N LEU A 297 9.88 9.89 -4.46
CA LEU A 297 9.29 8.55 -4.60
C LEU A 297 10.20 7.53 -5.26
N TYR A 298 11.08 7.97 -6.15
CA TYR A 298 11.87 7.08 -7.00
C TYR A 298 13.30 6.97 -6.48
N GLU A 299 13.86 5.76 -6.54
CA GLU A 299 15.27 5.49 -6.31
C GLU A 299 16.14 6.04 -7.45
N ALA A 300 17.44 6.15 -7.21
CA ALA A 300 18.39 6.46 -8.28
C ALA A 300 18.29 5.40 -9.39
N ASP A 301 18.25 5.86 -10.64
CA ASP A 301 18.20 5.03 -11.85
C ASP A 301 16.95 4.12 -12.00
N GLU A 302 15.91 4.29 -11.16
CA GLU A 302 14.63 3.57 -11.28
C GLU A 302 13.83 4.00 -12.53
N ASP A 303 13.83 5.30 -12.83
CA ASP A 303 13.20 5.90 -14.00
C ASP A 303 14.07 7.06 -14.56
N PRO A 304 14.28 7.15 -15.89
CA PRO A 304 15.18 8.15 -16.47
C PRO A 304 14.75 9.61 -16.24
N VAL A 305 13.46 9.85 -15.96
CA VAL A 305 12.89 11.19 -15.74
C VAL A 305 12.52 11.39 -14.28
N LEU A 306 11.77 10.46 -13.69
CA LEU A 306 11.18 10.59 -12.35
C LEU A 306 12.21 10.39 -11.23
N SER A 307 13.34 9.73 -11.50
CA SER A 307 14.46 9.64 -10.56
C SER A 307 15.32 10.91 -10.48
N LYS A 308 15.06 11.93 -11.30
CA LYS A 308 15.83 13.17 -11.30
C LYS A 308 15.35 14.13 -10.20
N PRO A 309 16.24 15.01 -9.68
CA PRO A 309 15.86 15.98 -8.66
C PRO A 309 14.65 16.83 -9.09
N ALA A 310 13.70 17.01 -8.16
CA ALA A 310 12.54 17.87 -8.35
C ALA A 310 12.58 19.08 -7.42
N SER A 311 11.99 20.19 -7.89
CA SER A 311 11.85 21.42 -7.10
C SER A 311 10.39 21.62 -6.71
N VAL A 312 10.15 22.01 -5.46
CA VAL A 312 8.80 22.34 -4.95
C VAL A 312 8.78 23.81 -4.57
N ASN A 313 7.86 24.58 -5.17
CA ASN A 313 7.63 25.97 -4.77
C ASN A 313 6.77 25.99 -3.49
N LEU A 314 7.42 26.04 -2.33
CA LEU A 314 6.73 26.03 -1.03
C LEU A 314 5.81 27.24 -0.82
N LYS A 315 6.13 28.40 -1.41
CA LYS A 315 5.27 29.59 -1.32
C LYS A 315 3.94 29.37 -2.05
N ALA A 316 3.98 28.74 -3.22
CA ALA A 316 2.78 28.37 -3.96
C ALA A 316 2.04 27.21 -3.27
N PHE A 317 2.78 26.22 -2.75
CA PHE A 317 2.22 25.05 -2.09
C PHE A 317 1.46 25.40 -0.80
N LEU A 318 1.99 26.34 -0.01
CA LEU A 318 1.42 26.76 1.27
C LEU A 318 0.58 28.04 1.15
N VAL A 319 0.22 28.47 -0.07
CA VAL A 319 -0.48 29.74 -0.31
C VAL A 319 -1.79 29.86 0.47
N HIS A 320 -2.48 28.74 0.68
CA HIS A 320 -3.74 28.69 1.42
C HIS A 320 -3.56 28.68 2.94
N LEU A 321 -2.35 28.41 3.44
CA LEU A 321 -2.05 28.41 4.87
C LEU A 321 -1.69 29.81 5.41
N LYS A 322 -2.06 30.87 4.71
CA LYS A 322 -1.73 32.28 5.04
C LYS A 322 -0.21 32.55 5.05
N MET A 323 0.20 33.72 5.56
CA MET A 323 1.55 34.27 5.40
C MET A 323 2.64 33.37 6.02
N PHE A 324 3.52 32.89 5.16
CA PHE A 324 4.74 32.17 5.46
C PHE A 324 5.85 33.11 5.97
N LYS A 325 6.45 32.85 7.15
CA LYS A 325 7.56 33.64 7.71
C LYS A 325 8.93 32.99 7.51
N THR A 326 9.10 31.77 8.02
CA THR A 326 10.42 31.10 8.10
C THR A 326 10.29 29.61 7.79
N ILE A 327 11.33 29.02 7.18
CA ILE A 327 11.53 27.56 7.04
C ILE A 327 12.71 27.20 7.92
N THR A 328 12.54 26.18 8.74
CA THR A 328 13.62 25.57 9.50
C THR A 328 13.68 24.08 9.20
N TRP A 329 14.87 23.57 8.86
CA TRP A 329 15.10 22.16 8.57
C TRP A 329 15.42 21.38 9.84
N PHE A 330 14.80 20.20 9.97
CA PHE A 330 14.97 19.32 11.12
C PHE A 330 15.33 17.89 10.71
N SER A 331 15.91 17.13 11.64
CA SER A 331 16.00 15.67 11.54
C SER A 331 14.63 15.03 11.30
N LEU A 332 14.59 13.79 10.80
CA LEU A 332 13.32 13.12 10.46
C LEU A 332 12.33 12.99 11.63
N ALA A 333 12.82 12.98 12.86
CA ALA A 333 12.03 12.94 14.09
C ALA A 333 11.59 14.34 14.59
N GLY A 334 12.05 15.43 13.96
CA GLY A 334 11.76 16.80 14.36
C GLY A 334 12.57 17.32 15.55
N LEU A 335 13.64 16.62 15.95
CA LEU A 335 14.34 16.86 17.23
C LEU A 335 15.68 17.61 17.12
N PHE A 336 16.25 17.73 15.92
CA PHE A 336 17.56 18.35 15.73
C PHE A 336 17.52 19.36 14.59
N GLN A 337 17.87 20.60 14.88
CA GLN A 337 18.12 21.65 13.90
C GLN A 337 19.59 21.55 13.47
N HIS A 338 19.87 21.72 12.17
CA HIS A 338 21.17 21.53 11.49
C HIS A 338 21.41 20.15 10.86
N PHE A 339 21.09 20.08 9.57
CA PHE A 339 21.43 18.97 8.68
C PHE A 339 22.93 18.89 8.33
N SER A 340 23.76 19.87 8.72
CA SER A 340 25.18 19.95 8.34
C SER A 340 26.11 19.02 9.12
N ALA A 341 25.63 18.35 10.18
CA ALA A 341 26.45 17.43 11.00
C ALA A 341 26.33 15.95 10.58
N ILE A 342 25.46 15.62 9.62
CA ILE A 342 25.29 14.25 9.12
C ILE A 342 25.91 14.16 7.73
N HIS A 343 27.19 13.77 7.68
CA HIS A 343 27.90 13.44 6.43
C HIS A 343 27.37 12.12 5.85
N SER A 344 26.16 12.11 5.28
CA SER A 344 25.75 11.19 4.21
C SER A 344 24.33 11.55 3.75
N LEU A 345 24.20 11.94 2.49
CA LEU A 345 22.98 12.46 1.88
C LEU A 345 22.09 11.29 1.42
N PHE A 346 20.91 11.11 2.01
CA PHE A 346 19.79 10.45 1.34
C PHE A 346 18.52 11.30 1.50
N ILE A 347 17.79 11.42 0.39
CA ILE A 347 16.76 12.42 0.09
C ILE A 347 15.51 12.22 0.97
N ARG A 348 15.55 12.72 2.21
CA ARG A 348 14.38 12.88 3.08
C ARG A 348 14.47 14.22 3.79
N LEU A 349 13.48 15.07 3.56
CA LEU A 349 13.46 16.46 4.01
C LEU A 349 12.27 16.65 4.96
N LEU A 350 12.57 16.99 6.21
CA LEU A 350 11.58 17.46 7.19
C LEU A 350 11.81 18.94 7.45
N ALA A 351 10.77 19.74 7.28
CA ALA A 351 10.79 21.17 7.58
C ALA A 351 9.69 21.52 8.58
N VAL A 352 9.99 22.42 9.50
CA VAL A 352 8.98 23.15 10.25
C VAL A 352 8.85 24.53 9.63
N VAL A 353 7.62 24.89 9.31
CA VAL A 353 7.22 26.14 8.67
C VAL A 353 6.50 27.01 9.69
N GLU A 354 6.96 28.23 9.88
CA GLU A 354 6.28 29.20 10.74
C GLU A 354 5.31 30.07 9.91
N ILE A 355 4.08 30.20 10.39
CA ILE A 355 2.96 30.91 9.78
C ILE A 355 2.60 32.11 10.67
N SER A 356 2.37 33.27 10.08
CA SER A 356 2.17 34.52 10.84
C SER A 356 0.76 34.75 11.39
N THR A 357 -0.18 33.84 11.15
CA THR A 357 -1.61 34.06 11.43
C THR A 357 -2.30 32.78 11.85
N TYR A 358 -3.20 32.86 12.84
CA TYR A 358 -3.99 31.74 13.34
C TYR A 358 -4.64 30.92 12.21
N LEU A 359 -4.38 29.60 12.23
CA LEU A 359 -5.35 28.62 11.74
C LEU A 359 -6.47 28.62 12.78
N THR A 360 -7.55 29.34 12.48
CA THR A 360 -8.75 29.35 13.30
C THR A 360 -9.38 27.96 13.19
N TYR A 361 -9.00 27.05 14.07
CA TYR A 361 -9.87 25.95 14.45
C TYR A 361 -10.98 26.59 15.28
N THR A 362 -12.16 26.74 14.69
CA THR A 362 -13.39 26.89 15.46
C THR A 362 -13.81 25.47 15.81
N PRO A 363 -13.68 25.04 17.08
CA PRO A 363 -14.51 23.93 17.53
C PRO A 363 -15.94 24.40 17.27
N ASN A 364 -16.74 23.63 16.53
CA ASN A 364 -18.18 23.86 16.59
C ASN A 364 -18.57 23.75 18.07
N ASP A 365 -19.00 24.86 18.65
CA ASP A 365 -19.66 24.87 19.94
C ASP A 365 -20.95 24.04 19.83
N THR A 366 -21.05 23.04 20.71
CA THR A 366 -22.22 22.21 21.09
C THR A 366 -22.84 21.26 20.06
#